data_AF-A0A381V6N5-F1
#
_entry.id   AF-A0A381V6N5-F1
#
_cell.length_a   1.000
_cell.length_b   1.000
_cell.length_c   1.000
_cell.angle_alpha   90.00
_cell.angle_beta   90.00
_cell.angle_gamma   90.00
#
_symmetry.space_group_name_H-M   'P 1'
#
loop_
_entity.id
_entity.type
_entity.pdbx_description
1 polymer ?
#
loop_
_entity_poly.entity_id
_entity_poly.type
_entity_poly.pdbx_seq_one_letter_code
_entity_poly.pdbx_strand_id
1 'polypeptide(L)'
;MIKITDTHQHLWDLERLNLPWLDNVPALKKGHLSADYLKAAEGTGIYRTVYMEVDANAVHKQKEIEDMTLLCKSDEEFMQGMVISGNPGDPGFSEFLEFNSGNHYIKGV
;
A
#
# COMPACT_ATOMS: atom_id res chain seq x y z
N MET A 1 22.56 11.22 -12.29
CA MET A 1 22.01 10.23 -11.35
C MET A 1 20.85 9.53 -12.05
N ILE A 2 20.80 8.20 -12.04
CA ILE A 2 19.72 7.45 -12.69
C ILE A 2 18.46 7.60 -11.85
N LYS A 3 17.33 7.85 -12.51
CA LYS A 3 16.02 7.92 -11.87
C LYS A 3 15.47 6.50 -11.69
N ILE A 4 15.23 6.08 -10.45
CA ILE A 4 14.74 4.73 -10.12
C ILE A 4 13.29 4.80 -9.64
N THR A 5 12.45 3.93 -10.18
CA THR A 5 11.11 3.68 -9.63
C THR A 5 11.17 2.41 -8.79
N ASP A 6 10.82 2.52 -7.51
CA ASP A 6 10.58 1.35 -6.67
C ASP A 6 9.18 0.82 -6.94
N THR A 7 9.08 -0.30 -7.66
CA THR A 7 7.79 -0.85 -8.08
C THR A 7 7.12 -1.69 -7.00
N HIS A 8 7.72 -1.85 -5.81
CA HIS A 8 7.22 -2.76 -4.79
C HIS A 8 7.50 -2.23 -3.37
N GLN A 9 6.75 -1.20 -2.98
CA GLN A 9 6.85 -0.58 -1.66
C GLN A 9 5.69 -1.02 -0.77
N HIS A 10 6.00 -1.42 0.47
CA HIS A 10 4.99 -1.61 1.51
C HIS A 10 5.08 -0.50 2.55
N LEU A 11 3.93 0.02 2.96
CA LEU A 11 3.76 0.97 4.06
C LEU A 11 2.56 0.52 4.91
N TRP A 12 2.64 0.69 6.22
CA TRP A 12 1.50 0.42 7.10
C TRP A 12 1.58 1.22 8.41
N ASP A 13 0.41 1.58 8.91
CA ASP A 13 0.22 2.22 10.20
C ASP A 13 -0.59 1.30 11.12
N LEU A 14 0.04 0.83 12.19
CA LEU A 14 -0.58 -0.10 13.14
C LEU A 14 -1.61 0.57 14.07
N GLU A 15 -1.68 1.90 14.10
CA GLU A 15 -2.79 2.62 14.74
C GLU A 15 -4.07 2.56 13.88
N ARG A 16 -3.92 2.24 12.59
CA ARG A 16 -4.98 2.28 11.58
C ARG A 16 -5.36 0.92 11.03
N LEU A 17 -4.42 -0.01 10.95
CA LEU A 17 -4.58 -1.33 10.39
C LEU A 17 -4.20 -2.40 11.41
N ASN A 18 -4.96 -3.48 11.40
CA ASN A 18 -4.61 -4.73 12.07
C ASN A 18 -3.99 -5.69 11.05
N LEU A 19 -2.76 -6.12 11.31
CA LEU A 19 -1.98 -7.05 10.49
C LEU A 19 -1.63 -8.30 11.32
N PRO A 20 -2.52 -9.31 11.40
CA PRO A 20 -2.32 -10.45 12.30
C PRO A 20 -1.04 -11.24 12.05
N TRP A 21 -0.56 -11.25 10.80
CA TRP A 21 0.66 -11.97 10.42
C TRP A 21 1.93 -11.42 11.10
N LEU A 22 1.91 -10.17 11.61
CA LEU A 22 3.03 -9.58 12.34
C LEU A 22 3.33 -10.25 13.68
N ASP A 23 2.38 -10.99 14.26
CA ASP A 23 2.63 -11.78 15.47
C ASP A 23 3.71 -12.84 15.26
N ASN A 24 3.86 -13.32 14.02
CA ASN A 24 4.88 -14.29 13.64
C ASN A 24 6.20 -13.64 13.19
N VAL A 25 6.23 -12.31 13.03
CA VAL A 25 7.42 -11.55 12.59
C VAL A 25 7.65 -10.31 13.45
N PRO A 26 8.03 -10.47 14.75
CA PRO A 26 8.11 -9.36 15.69
C PRO A 26 9.03 -8.20 15.27
N ALA A 27 10.06 -8.48 14.45
CA ALA A 27 10.97 -7.46 13.93
C ALA A 27 10.28 -6.39 13.06
N LEU A 28 9.13 -6.74 12.45
CA LEU A 28 8.32 -5.86 11.61
C LEU A 28 7.10 -5.29 12.36
N LYS A 29 6.89 -5.68 13.63
CA LYS A 29 5.68 -5.33 14.40
C LYS A 29 5.72 -3.91 14.96
N LYS A 30 5.79 -2.94 14.05
CA LYS A 30 5.75 -1.48 14.27
C LYS A 30 5.16 -0.80 13.04
N GLY A 31 4.89 0.50 13.12
CA GLY A 31 4.53 1.30 11.94
C GLY A 31 5.71 1.43 10.97
N HIS A 32 5.41 1.41 9.68
CA HIS A 32 6.31 1.70 8.57
C HIS A 32 5.65 2.76 7.69
N LEU A 33 5.86 4.03 8.03
CA LEU A 33 5.15 5.17 7.46
C LEU A 33 5.90 5.75 6.26
N SER A 34 5.23 6.60 5.47
CA SER A 34 5.87 7.29 4.33
C SER A 34 7.14 8.05 4.73
N ALA A 35 7.13 8.72 5.89
CA ALA A 35 8.31 9.42 6.42
C ALA A 35 9.50 8.48 6.71
N ASP A 36 9.25 7.26 7.19
CA ASP A 36 10.28 6.27 7.43
C ASP A 36 10.91 5.80 6.12
N TYR A 37 10.07 5.58 5.10
CA TYR A 37 10.53 5.19 3.78
C TYR A 37 11.34 6.28 3.10
N LEU A 38 10.87 7.54 3.12
CA LEU A 38 11.59 8.66 2.51
C LEU A 38 12.99 8.78 3.09
N LYS A 39 13.12 8.66 4.41
CA LYS A 39 14.41 8.65 5.10
C LYS A 39 15.28 7.46 4.68
N ALA A 40 14.70 6.27 4.54
CA ALA A 40 15.43 5.08 4.09
C ALA A 40 15.86 5.15 2.61
N ALA A 41 15.10 5.87 1.78
CA ALA A 41 15.36 6.04 0.36
C ALA A 41 16.36 7.18 0.04
N GLU A 42 16.78 7.98 1.03
CA GLU A 42 17.74 9.06 0.85
C GLU A 42 19.03 8.57 0.16
N GLY A 43 19.44 9.26 -0.91
CA GLY A 43 20.67 8.95 -1.65
C GLY A 43 20.61 7.72 -2.55
N THR A 44 19.50 6.96 -2.56
CA THR A 44 19.35 5.76 -3.41
C THR A 44 19.08 6.09 -4.88
N GLY A 45 18.52 7.28 -5.16
CA GLY A 45 18.04 7.67 -6.50
C GLY A 45 16.59 7.25 -6.81
N ILE A 46 15.90 6.62 -5.84
CA ILE A 46 14.46 6.39 -5.91
C ILE A 46 13.75 7.75 -5.95
N TYR A 47 12.94 7.96 -6.98
CA TYR A 47 12.18 9.19 -7.15
C TYR A 47 10.68 8.95 -7.28
N ARG A 48 10.26 7.70 -7.46
CA ARG A 48 8.87 7.27 -7.57
C ARG A 48 8.67 5.89 -6.95
N THR A 49 7.47 5.62 -6.48
CA THR A 49 7.08 4.32 -5.95
C THR A 49 5.75 3.82 -6.50
N VAL A 50 5.53 2.51 -6.38
CA VAL A 50 4.22 1.86 -6.46
C VAL A 50 3.99 1.13 -5.14
N TYR A 51 2.86 1.44 -4.50
CA TYR A 51 2.47 0.78 -3.26
C TYR A 51 1.94 -0.63 -3.52
N MET A 52 2.24 -1.54 -2.61
CA MET A 52 1.71 -2.90 -2.56
C MET A 52 0.99 -3.10 -1.23
N GLU A 53 -0.23 -3.64 -1.31
CA GLU A 53 -1.03 -4.07 -0.15
C GLU A 53 -0.24 -4.94 0.84
N VAL A 54 -0.68 -4.94 2.09
CA VAL A 54 0.07 -5.52 3.23
C VAL A 54 -0.62 -6.72 3.87
N ASP A 55 -1.55 -7.37 3.17
CA ASP A 55 -2.40 -8.45 3.67
C ASP A 55 -3.08 -8.05 4.99
N ALA A 56 -3.76 -6.90 4.95
CA ALA A 56 -4.51 -6.43 6.10
C ALA A 56 -5.59 -7.43 6.49
N ASN A 57 -5.96 -7.44 7.78
CA ASN A 57 -7.11 -8.22 8.23
C ASN A 57 -8.31 -7.99 7.28
N ALA A 58 -9.06 -9.04 6.96
CA ALA A 58 -10.11 -8.98 5.95
C ALA A 58 -11.07 -7.79 6.10
N VAL A 59 -11.42 -7.40 7.34
CA VAL A 59 -12.32 -6.26 7.60
C VAL A 59 -11.69 -4.88 7.34
N HIS A 60 -10.37 -4.82 7.16
CA HIS A 60 -9.61 -3.59 6.89
C HIS A 60 -9.16 -3.44 5.44
N LYS A 61 -9.40 -4.42 4.56
CA LYS A 61 -8.99 -4.34 3.14
C LYS A 61 -9.48 -3.07 2.45
N GLN A 62 -10.76 -2.72 2.64
CA GLN A 62 -11.29 -1.48 2.06
C GLN A 62 -10.69 -0.22 2.71
N LYS A 63 -10.50 -0.26 4.04
CA LYS A 63 -9.90 0.84 4.79
C LYS A 63 -8.45 1.12 4.35
N GLU A 64 -7.68 0.08 4.05
CA GLU A 64 -6.33 0.18 3.51
C GLU A 64 -6.33 0.91 2.16
N ILE A 65 -7.24 0.54 1.25
CA ILE A 65 -7.39 1.22 -0.05
C ILE A 65 -7.73 2.70 0.15
N GLU A 66 -8.67 3.02 1.04
CA GLU A 66 -9.08 4.39 1.35
C GLU A 66 -7.91 5.22 1.91
N ASP A 67 -7.17 4.67 2.88
CA ASP A 67 -6.02 5.32 3.50
C ASP A 67 -4.90 5.56 2.47
N MET A 68 -4.59 4.56 1.64
CA MET A 68 -3.58 4.69 0.59
C MET A 68 -4.00 5.63 -0.54
N THR A 69 -5.30 5.73 -0.82
CA THR A 69 -5.83 6.71 -1.79
C THR A 69 -5.55 8.13 -1.33
N LEU A 70 -5.74 8.42 -0.04
CA LEU A 70 -5.39 9.72 0.54
C LEU A 70 -3.89 9.99 0.45
N LEU A 71 -3.06 8.96 0.68
CA LEU A 71 -1.61 9.08 0.58
C LEU A 71 -1.15 9.34 -0.87
N CYS A 72 -1.60 8.54 -1.84
CA CYS A 72 -1.36 8.75 -3.27
C CYS A 72 -1.75 10.16 -3.71
N LYS A 73 -2.91 10.67 -3.26
CA LYS A 73 -3.36 12.03 -3.58
C LYS A 73 -2.48 13.10 -2.97
N SER A 74 -1.96 12.88 -1.76
CA SER A 74 -1.09 13.86 -1.07
C SER A 74 0.33 13.91 -1.64
N ASP A 75 0.77 12.83 -2.27
CA ASP A 75 2.15 12.64 -2.73
C ASP A 75 2.21 12.07 -4.16
N GLU A 76 1.35 12.59 -5.04
CA GLU A 76 1.11 12.07 -6.39
C GLU A 76 2.37 12.14 -7.29
N GLU A 77 3.33 13.00 -6.97
CA GLU A 77 4.61 13.09 -7.67
C GLU A 77 5.57 11.94 -7.32
N PHE A 78 5.43 11.37 -6.12
CA PHE A 78 6.27 10.27 -5.62
C PHE A 78 5.54 8.92 -5.77
N MET A 79 4.38 8.75 -5.16
CA MET A 79 3.61 7.50 -5.21
C MET A 79 2.67 7.48 -6.41
N GLN A 80 3.03 6.73 -7.45
CA GLN A 80 2.35 6.76 -8.76
C GLN A 80 1.10 5.88 -8.84
N GLY A 81 0.83 5.11 -7.80
CA GLY A 81 -0.33 4.22 -7.73
C GLY A 81 -0.16 3.12 -6.70
N MET A 82 -1.16 2.27 -6.63
CA MET A 82 -1.26 1.17 -5.68
C MET A 82 -1.70 -0.12 -6.36
N VAL A 83 -1.17 -1.24 -5.89
CA VAL A 83 -1.72 -2.58 -6.08
C VAL A 83 -2.47 -2.93 -4.81
N ILE A 84 -3.77 -3.17 -4.94
CA ILE A 84 -4.67 -3.38 -3.81
C ILE A 84 -4.82 -4.87 -3.49
N SER A 85 -5.30 -5.17 -2.28
CA SER A 85 -5.62 -6.55 -1.94
C SER A 85 -6.75 -7.11 -2.83
N GLY A 86 -6.76 -8.42 -3.00
CA GLY A 86 -7.81 -9.13 -3.71
C GLY A 86 -7.86 -10.59 -3.27
N ASN A 87 -9.04 -11.20 -3.32
CA ASN A 87 -9.17 -12.64 -3.07
C ASN A 87 -9.91 -13.29 -4.24
N PRO A 88 -9.20 -13.71 -5.31
CA PRO A 88 -9.83 -14.29 -6.49
C PRO A 88 -10.68 -15.55 -6.23
N GLY A 89 -10.49 -16.20 -5.08
CA GLY A 89 -11.31 -17.35 -4.67
C GLY A 89 -12.58 -16.99 -3.90
N ASP A 90 -12.77 -15.73 -3.51
CA ASP A 90 -13.95 -15.26 -2.80
C ASP A 90 -15.10 -14.98 -3.79
N PRO A 91 -16.32 -15.49 -3.55
CA PRO A 91 -17.49 -15.12 -4.35
C PRO A 91 -17.71 -13.62 -4.50
N GLY A 92 -17.27 -12.80 -3.53
CA GLY A 92 -17.41 -11.34 -3.57
C GLY A 92 -16.28 -10.59 -4.29
N PHE A 93 -15.35 -11.29 -4.94
CA PHE A 93 -14.18 -10.67 -5.55
C PHE A 93 -14.52 -9.66 -6.64
N SER A 94 -15.43 -10.01 -7.55
CA SER A 94 -15.80 -9.16 -8.67
C SER A 94 -16.48 -7.87 -8.19
N GLU A 95 -17.38 -7.99 -7.22
CA GLU A 95 -18.08 -6.86 -6.60
C GLU A 95 -17.10 -5.93 -5.88
N PHE A 96 -16.08 -6.49 -5.22
CA PHE A 96 -15.04 -5.71 -4.57
C PHE A 96 -14.20 -4.92 -5.57
N LEU A 97 -13.84 -5.50 -6.71
CA LEU A 97 -13.13 -4.77 -7.77
C LEU A 97 -14.01 -3.69 -8.42
N GLU A 98 -15.27 -4.01 -8.69
CA GLU A 98 -16.22 -3.04 -9.27
C GLU A 98 -16.45 -1.85 -8.33
N PHE A 99 -16.58 -2.10 -7.03
CA PHE A 99 -16.70 -1.05 -6.01
C PHE A 99 -15.52 -0.08 -6.02
N ASN A 100 -14.32 -0.57 -6.30
CA ASN A 100 -13.08 0.22 -6.31
C ASN A 100 -12.68 0.73 -7.71
N SER A 101 -13.40 0.36 -8.77
CA SER A 101 -13.04 0.65 -10.18
C SER A 101 -12.92 2.15 -10.50
N GLY A 102 -13.63 3.00 -9.76
CA GLY A 102 -13.58 4.47 -9.92
C GLY A 102 -12.31 5.12 -9.37
N ASN A 103 -11.47 4.39 -8.64
CA ASN A 103 -10.25 4.92 -8.04
C ASN A 103 -9.07 4.82 -9.02
N HIS A 104 -8.74 5.94 -9.67
CA HIS A 104 -7.71 5.98 -10.71
C HIS A 104 -6.29 5.70 -10.22
N TYR A 105 -6.03 5.71 -8.90
CA TYR A 105 -4.72 5.35 -8.35
C TYR A 105 -4.49 3.85 -8.30
N ILE A 106 -5.53 3.02 -8.40
CA ILE A 106 -5.41 1.56 -8.42
C ILE A 106 -4.88 1.14 -9.79
N LYS A 107 -3.75 0.43 -9.79
CA LYS A 107 -3.06 -0.05 -11.00
C LYS A 107 -2.95 -1.57 -11.10
N GLY A 108 -3.40 -2.27 -10.06
CA GLY A 108 -3.37 -3.73 -10.01
C GLY A 108 -4.06 -4.27 -8.76
N VAL A 109 -4.15 -5.60 -8.74
CA VAL A 109 -4.63 -6.46 -7.66
C VAL A 109 -3.62 -7.59 -7.51
#